data_AF-A0A7X8UX42-F1
#
_entry.id   AF-A0A7X8UX42-F1
#
_cell.length_a   1.000
_cell.length_b   1.000
_cell.length_c   1.000
_cell.angle_alpha   90.00
_cell.angle_beta   90.00
_cell.angle_gamma   90.00
#
_symmetry.space_group_name_H-M   'P 1'
#
loop_
_entity.id
_entity.type
_entity.pdbx_description
1 polymer ?
#
loop_
_entity_poly.entity_id
_entity_poly.type
_entity_poly.pdbx_seq_one_letter_code
_entity_poly.pdbx_strand_id
1 'polypeptide(L)'
;MTFSNVPYVPLIDYNAVSAYYLATSALIGNMAATGSVTGTGGLVFTAGSGINVVTIDQQLLREAWSFTINAPEDAIVLINVLNASVTLDSTTWIYEGGITQESVILNMPNASSLALSSTNKVNILAPLASTAFAQGTVDGLLVVGDLSGGGHVMGGTFNAHAIPDPTTVVLLGLGGVVLLGRRKRLLNRHTA
;
A
#
# COMPACT_ATOMS: atom_id res chain seq x y z
N MET A 1 -21.29 42.59 -8.77
CA MET A 1 -20.64 41.28 -8.55
C MET A 1 -19.18 41.44 -8.88
N THR A 2 -18.30 41.47 -7.89
CA THR A 2 -16.84 41.60 -8.09
C THR A 2 -16.24 40.20 -8.20
N PHE A 3 -15.80 39.82 -9.40
CA PHE A 3 -14.98 38.62 -9.56
C PHE A 3 -13.60 38.91 -8.97
N SER A 4 -13.15 38.09 -8.03
CA SER A 4 -11.78 38.15 -7.52
C SER A 4 -10.84 37.75 -8.66
N ASN A 5 -9.98 38.67 -9.10
CA ASN A 5 -9.01 38.43 -10.18
C ASN A 5 -7.75 37.67 -9.69
N VAL A 6 -7.87 36.94 -8.57
CA VAL A 6 -6.79 36.15 -7.98
C VAL A 6 -6.80 34.78 -8.66
N PRO A 7 -5.73 34.38 -9.35
CA PRO A 7 -5.61 33.03 -9.89
C PRO A 7 -5.79 32.01 -8.77
N TYR A 8 -6.58 30.96 -9.01
CA TYR A 8 -6.64 29.83 -8.09
C TYR A 8 -5.24 29.21 -7.97
N VAL A 9 -4.70 29.22 -6.76
CA VAL A 9 -3.49 28.46 -6.40
C VAL A 9 -3.96 27.26 -5.59
N PRO A 10 -3.81 26.02 -6.09
CA PRO A 10 -4.17 24.85 -5.33
C PRO A 10 -3.35 24.80 -4.04
N LEU A 11 -4.03 24.60 -2.91
CA LEU A 11 -3.40 24.45 -1.59
C LEU A 11 -2.59 23.14 -1.48
N ILE A 12 -2.91 22.16 -2.34
CA ILE A 12 -2.30 20.82 -2.34
C ILE A 12 -1.41 20.67 -3.57
N ASP A 13 -0.16 20.25 -3.33
CA ASP A 13 0.74 19.80 -4.39
C ASP A 13 0.44 18.34 -4.73
N TYR A 14 -0.34 18.13 -5.78
CA TYR A 14 -0.71 16.79 -6.25
C TYR A 14 0.51 15.97 -6.72
N ASN A 15 1.60 16.61 -7.17
CA ASN A 15 2.82 15.90 -7.54
C ASN A 15 3.52 15.36 -6.29
N ALA A 16 3.59 16.15 -5.22
CA ALA A 16 4.16 15.70 -3.95
C ALA A 16 3.34 14.55 -3.34
N VAL A 17 2.00 14.62 -3.39
CA VAL A 17 1.12 13.55 -2.91
C VAL A 17 1.29 12.29 -3.75
N SER A 18 1.31 12.40 -5.07
CA SER A 18 1.56 11.27 -5.97
C SER A 18 2.92 10.63 -5.71
N ALA A 19 3.99 11.44 -5.61
CA ALA A 19 5.33 10.97 -5.30
C ALA A 19 5.40 10.25 -3.94
N TYR A 20 4.67 10.74 -2.94
CA TYR A 20 4.58 10.09 -1.63
C TYR A 20 4.01 8.67 -1.76
N TYR A 21 2.84 8.51 -2.38
CA TYR A 21 2.20 7.19 -2.50
C TYR A 21 2.97 6.23 -3.40
N LEU A 22 3.60 6.74 -4.46
CA LEU A 22 4.53 5.96 -5.28
C LEU A 22 5.71 5.44 -4.46
N ALA A 23 6.34 6.31 -3.67
CA ALA A 23 7.45 5.93 -2.80
C ALA A 23 7.02 4.93 -1.71
N THR A 24 5.87 5.15 -1.08
CA THR A 24 5.29 4.21 -0.09
C THR A 24 5.02 2.86 -0.70
N SER A 25 4.36 2.81 -1.86
CA SER A 25 4.01 1.56 -2.54
C SER A 25 5.27 0.79 -2.96
N ALA A 26 6.27 1.49 -3.49
CA ALA A 26 7.57 0.91 -3.82
C ALA A 26 8.32 0.41 -2.57
N LEU A 27 8.28 1.15 -1.46
CA LEU A 27 8.88 0.73 -0.20
C LEU A 27 8.26 -0.58 0.29
N ILE A 28 6.92 -0.63 0.37
CA ILE A 28 6.18 -1.83 0.78
C ILE A 28 6.44 -3.00 -0.18
N GLY A 29 6.49 -2.72 -1.49
CA GLY A 29 6.78 -3.70 -2.54
C GLY A 29 8.16 -4.33 -2.45
N ASN A 30 9.12 -3.64 -1.84
CA ASN A 30 10.49 -4.13 -1.64
C ASN A 30 10.69 -4.81 -0.26
N MET A 31 9.67 -4.84 0.60
CA MET A 31 9.78 -5.53 1.89
C MET A 31 9.79 -7.04 1.69
N ALA A 32 10.68 -7.73 2.39
CA ALA A 32 10.75 -9.19 2.35
C ALA A 32 9.49 -9.79 2.99
N ALA A 33 8.93 -10.83 2.37
CA ALA A 33 7.81 -11.58 2.92
C ALA A 33 8.19 -12.20 4.28
N THR A 34 7.34 -12.02 5.29
CA THR A 34 7.47 -12.59 6.63
C THR A 34 6.75 -13.94 6.77
N GLY A 35 5.91 -14.28 5.79
CA GLY A 35 5.20 -15.55 5.72
C GLY A 35 4.66 -15.83 4.32
N SER A 36 3.81 -16.84 4.20
CA SER A 36 3.21 -17.28 2.93
C SER A 36 1.70 -17.44 3.07
N VAL A 37 0.97 -17.18 1.97
CA VAL A 37 -0.44 -17.53 1.88
C VAL A 37 -0.58 -19.03 1.64
N THR A 38 -1.57 -19.64 2.29
CA THR A 38 -1.93 -21.05 2.13
C THR A 38 -3.35 -21.19 1.60
N GLY A 39 -3.72 -22.40 1.14
CA GLY A 39 -5.07 -22.70 0.65
C GLY A 39 -5.22 -22.56 -0.87
N THR A 40 -6.33 -23.08 -1.38
CA THR A 40 -6.70 -23.01 -2.80
C THR A 40 -8.17 -22.60 -2.88
N GLY A 41 -8.46 -21.44 -3.47
CA GLY A 41 -9.80 -20.84 -3.48
C GLY A 41 -10.14 -20.09 -2.18
N GLY A 42 -9.93 -20.72 -1.02
CA GLY A 42 -9.98 -20.05 0.28
C GLY A 42 -8.58 -19.77 0.79
N LEU A 43 -8.08 -18.56 0.52
CA LEU A 43 -6.72 -18.18 0.88
C LEU A 43 -6.66 -17.85 2.37
N VAL A 44 -5.59 -18.26 3.04
CA VAL A 44 -5.36 -17.98 4.47
C VAL A 44 -3.95 -17.47 4.68
N PHE A 45 -3.85 -16.33 5.35
CA PHE A 45 -2.59 -15.78 5.86
C PHE A 45 -2.67 -15.64 7.38
N THR A 46 -1.67 -16.20 8.07
CA THR A 46 -1.54 -16.06 9.53
C THR A 46 -0.36 -15.16 9.84
N ALA A 47 -0.61 -14.09 10.58
CA ALA A 47 0.37 -13.07 10.94
C ALA A 47 0.57 -12.99 12.46
N GLY A 48 1.75 -12.54 12.87
CA GLY A 48 2.06 -12.21 14.26
C GLY A 48 1.79 -10.75 14.58
N SER A 49 2.17 -10.32 15.78
CA SER A 49 2.20 -8.89 16.16
C SER A 49 3.19 -8.10 15.28
N GLY A 50 2.89 -6.82 15.05
CA GLY A 50 3.74 -5.91 14.27
C GLY A 50 3.54 -6.00 12.76
N ILE A 51 4.56 -5.63 11.98
CA ILE A 51 4.47 -5.60 10.51
C ILE A 51 4.68 -7.00 9.93
N ASN A 52 3.71 -7.44 9.14
CA ASN A 52 3.72 -8.70 8.42
C ASN A 52 3.56 -8.43 6.93
N VAL A 53 4.38 -9.11 6.12
CA VAL A 53 4.41 -8.92 4.68
C VAL A 53 4.17 -10.26 4.01
N VAL A 54 3.29 -10.28 3.03
CA VAL A 54 3.08 -11.46 2.19
C VAL A 54 3.04 -11.03 0.72
N THR A 55 3.48 -11.91 -0.16
CA THR A 55 3.45 -11.69 -1.60
C THR A 55 2.56 -12.74 -2.26
N ILE A 56 1.67 -12.30 -3.14
CA ILE A 56 0.75 -13.17 -3.87
C ILE A 56 0.76 -12.85 -5.35
N ASP A 57 0.56 -13.88 -6.17
CA ASP A 57 0.28 -13.68 -7.58
C ASP A 57 -1.18 -13.25 -7.78
N GLN A 58 -1.40 -12.37 -8.76
CA GLN A 58 -2.73 -11.89 -9.06
C GLN A 58 -3.68 -13.00 -9.56
N GLN A 59 -3.16 -14.01 -10.26
CA GLN A 59 -3.96 -15.15 -10.67
C GLN A 59 -4.51 -15.91 -9.45
N LEU A 60 -3.66 -16.12 -8.43
CA LEU A 60 -4.08 -16.77 -7.20
C LEU A 60 -5.18 -15.97 -6.49
N LEU A 61 -5.04 -14.63 -6.42
CA LEU A 61 -6.05 -13.77 -5.82
C LEU A 61 -7.37 -13.77 -6.60
N ARG A 62 -7.31 -13.73 -7.94
CA ARG A 62 -8.49 -13.75 -8.81
C ARG A 62 -9.27 -15.06 -8.71
N GLU A 63 -8.57 -16.18 -8.55
CA GLU A 63 -9.18 -17.51 -8.40
C GLU A 63 -9.73 -17.74 -6.98
N ALA A 64 -9.40 -16.87 -6.03
CA ALA A 64 -9.85 -16.97 -4.65
C ALA A 64 -11.26 -16.43 -4.45
N TRP A 65 -12.13 -17.25 -3.87
CA TRP A 65 -13.45 -16.83 -3.40
C TRP A 65 -13.38 -16.15 -2.03
N SER A 66 -12.32 -16.42 -1.24
CA SER A 66 -12.06 -15.72 0.02
C SER A 66 -10.57 -15.53 0.30
N PHE A 67 -10.29 -14.53 1.14
CA PHE A 67 -8.99 -14.28 1.74
C PHE A 67 -9.17 -14.02 3.23
N THR A 68 -8.76 -14.98 4.06
CA THR A 68 -8.75 -14.89 5.51
C THR A 68 -7.40 -14.40 6.02
N ILE A 69 -7.43 -13.37 6.85
CA ILE A 69 -6.28 -12.80 7.54
C ILE A 69 -6.49 -13.04 9.03
N ASN A 70 -5.69 -13.94 9.60
CA ASN A 70 -5.72 -14.25 11.02
C ASN A 70 -4.50 -13.61 11.70
N ALA A 71 -4.73 -12.56 12.49
CA ALA A 71 -3.67 -11.81 13.14
C ALA A 71 -4.20 -11.08 14.40
N PRO A 72 -3.35 -10.82 15.40
CA PRO A 72 -3.73 -10.01 16.57
C PRO A 72 -4.07 -8.56 16.17
N GLU A 73 -4.77 -7.84 17.04
CA GLU A 73 -5.22 -6.45 16.82
C GLU A 73 -4.08 -5.47 16.54
N ASP A 74 -2.88 -5.73 17.05
CA ASP A 74 -1.68 -4.89 16.87
C ASP A 74 -0.88 -5.23 15.60
N ALA A 75 -1.36 -6.17 14.78
CA ALA A 75 -0.72 -6.53 13.53
C ALA A 75 -1.04 -5.52 12.41
N ILE A 76 -0.04 -5.28 11.56
CA ILE A 76 -0.19 -4.60 10.27
C ILE A 76 0.13 -5.63 9.19
N VAL A 77 -0.76 -5.78 8.21
CA VAL A 77 -0.59 -6.75 7.12
C VAL A 77 -0.46 -6.02 5.80
N LEU A 78 0.66 -6.28 5.12
CA LEU A 78 1.00 -5.74 3.82
C LEU A 78 0.99 -6.87 2.80
N ILE A 79 0.02 -6.84 1.88
CA ILE A 79 -0.18 -7.86 0.86
C ILE A 79 0.32 -7.29 -0.47
N ASN A 80 1.51 -7.69 -0.89
CA ASN A 80 2.06 -7.34 -2.19
C ASN A 80 1.44 -8.22 -3.29
N VAL A 81 0.70 -7.63 -4.21
CA VAL A 81 0.17 -8.32 -5.38
C VAL A 81 1.12 -8.11 -6.55
N LEU A 82 1.58 -9.21 -7.12
CA LEU A 82 2.42 -9.22 -8.31
C LEU A 82 1.57 -9.07 -9.58
N ASN A 83 2.23 -8.67 -10.68
CA ASN A 83 1.70 -8.43 -12.03
C ASN A 83 1.28 -6.98 -12.35
N ALA A 84 1.31 -6.67 -13.65
CA ALA A 84 0.97 -5.36 -14.20
C ALA A 84 -0.55 -5.13 -14.34
N SER A 85 -1.34 -6.20 -14.37
CA SER A 85 -2.79 -6.14 -14.52
C SER A 85 -3.48 -6.90 -13.40
N VAL A 86 -4.30 -6.19 -12.62
CA VAL A 86 -5.01 -6.69 -11.45
C VAL A 86 -6.52 -6.53 -11.64
N THR A 87 -7.27 -7.52 -11.16
CA THR A 87 -8.73 -7.61 -11.23
C THR A 87 -9.27 -8.12 -9.90
N LEU A 88 -10.16 -7.37 -9.26
CA LEU A 88 -10.81 -7.74 -8.00
C LEU A 88 -12.32 -7.75 -8.19
N ASP A 89 -12.86 -8.96 -8.33
CA ASP A 89 -14.27 -9.15 -8.72
C ASP A 89 -15.13 -9.77 -7.63
N SER A 90 -14.62 -10.65 -6.77
CA SER A 90 -15.52 -11.33 -5.79
C SER A 90 -14.82 -11.93 -4.57
N THR A 91 -13.59 -11.54 -4.27
CA THR A 91 -12.88 -12.11 -3.12
C THR A 91 -13.49 -11.60 -1.81
N THR A 92 -13.97 -12.53 -0.99
CA THR A 92 -14.49 -12.20 0.35
C THR A 92 -13.34 -12.03 1.33
N TRP A 93 -13.20 -10.83 1.90
CA TRP A 93 -12.19 -10.53 2.92
C TRP A 93 -12.70 -10.92 4.32
N ILE A 94 -11.95 -11.78 5.01
CA ILE A 94 -12.30 -12.29 6.34
C ILE A 94 -11.16 -11.91 7.29
N TYR A 95 -11.51 -11.28 8.41
CA TYR A 95 -10.56 -10.83 9.42
C TYR A 95 -10.80 -11.58 10.73
N GLU A 96 -9.77 -12.26 11.23
CA GLU A 96 -9.80 -13.09 12.43
C GLU A 96 -8.65 -12.74 13.38
N GLY A 97 -8.80 -13.06 14.67
CA GLY A 97 -7.73 -12.85 15.66
C GLY A 97 -7.64 -11.44 16.25
N GLY A 98 -8.48 -10.50 15.80
CA GLY A 98 -8.57 -9.14 16.33
C GLY A 98 -8.13 -8.05 15.35
N ILE A 99 -7.45 -8.42 14.26
CA ILE A 99 -7.16 -7.48 13.17
C ILE A 99 -8.46 -7.02 12.48
N THR A 100 -8.43 -5.81 11.92
CA THR A 100 -9.52 -5.25 11.12
C THR A 100 -9.01 -4.79 9.76
N GLN A 101 -9.92 -4.45 8.85
CA GLN A 101 -9.57 -3.93 7.53
C GLN A 101 -8.69 -2.68 7.58
N GLU A 102 -8.75 -1.89 8.66
CA GLU A 102 -7.97 -0.66 8.84
C GLU A 102 -6.46 -0.91 8.95
N SER A 103 -6.02 -2.12 9.25
CA SER A 103 -4.60 -2.49 9.41
C SER A 103 -4.07 -3.32 8.24
N VAL A 104 -4.82 -3.44 7.15
CA VAL A 104 -4.45 -4.27 5.98
C VAL A 104 -4.37 -3.43 4.73
N ILE A 105 -3.22 -3.47 4.04
CA ILE A 105 -3.03 -2.87 2.71
C ILE A 105 -2.79 -3.96 1.67
N LEU A 106 -3.55 -3.88 0.59
CA LEU A 106 -3.28 -4.52 -0.68
C LEU A 106 -2.42 -3.58 -1.54
N ASN A 107 -1.12 -3.86 -1.59
CA ASN A 107 -0.13 -3.06 -2.31
C ASN A 107 0.14 -3.64 -3.70
N MET A 108 0.04 -2.81 -4.73
CA MET A 108 0.24 -3.18 -6.13
C MET A 108 1.31 -2.28 -6.75
N PRO A 109 2.60 -2.49 -6.40
CA PRO A 109 3.67 -1.54 -6.71
C PRO A 109 3.97 -1.42 -8.20
N ASN A 110 3.59 -2.42 -9.00
CA ASN A 110 3.89 -2.49 -10.43
C ASN A 110 2.62 -2.55 -11.30
N ALA A 111 1.42 -2.42 -10.71
CA ALA A 111 0.18 -2.52 -11.48
C ALA A 111 -0.02 -1.27 -12.33
N SER A 112 -0.12 -1.45 -13.65
CA SER A 112 -0.50 -0.42 -14.62
C SER A 112 -2.01 -0.36 -14.85
N SER A 113 -2.75 -1.43 -14.55
CA SER A 113 -4.21 -1.48 -14.70
C SER A 113 -4.86 -2.21 -13.54
N LEU A 114 -5.94 -1.64 -13.00
CA LEU A 114 -6.76 -2.23 -11.94
C LEU A 114 -8.24 -2.23 -12.37
N ALA A 115 -8.86 -3.40 -12.39
CA ALA A 115 -10.30 -3.55 -12.62
C ALA A 115 -11.00 -3.94 -11.31
N LEU A 116 -12.03 -3.19 -10.95
CA LEU A 116 -12.86 -3.44 -9.76
C LEU A 116 -14.32 -3.58 -10.20
N SER A 117 -14.99 -4.64 -9.76
CA SER A 117 -16.40 -4.89 -10.12
C SER A 117 -17.30 -5.29 -8.94
N SER A 118 -16.76 -5.28 -7.71
CA SER A 118 -17.52 -5.64 -6.51
C SER A 118 -17.06 -4.95 -5.23
N THR A 119 -17.66 -5.37 -4.11
CA THR A 119 -17.32 -4.88 -2.79
C THR A 119 -16.01 -5.48 -2.30
N ASN A 120 -15.04 -4.62 -1.99
CA ASN A 120 -13.74 -4.97 -1.46
C ASN A 120 -13.54 -4.26 -0.12
N LYS A 121 -13.49 -5.03 0.96
CA LYS A 121 -13.31 -4.51 2.32
C LYS A 121 -11.85 -4.53 2.71
N VAL A 122 -11.01 -3.75 2.03
CA VAL A 122 -9.55 -3.72 2.21
C VAL A 122 -9.02 -2.37 1.72
N ASN A 123 -7.89 -1.91 2.26
CA ASN A 123 -7.21 -0.74 1.71
C ASN A 123 -6.40 -1.13 0.47
N ILE A 124 -6.46 -0.33 -0.59
CA ILE A 124 -5.80 -0.59 -1.86
C ILE A 124 -4.83 0.54 -2.18
N LEU A 125 -3.58 0.17 -2.42
CA LEU A 125 -2.50 1.08 -2.82
C LEU A 125 -1.95 0.62 -4.18
N ALA A 126 -2.43 1.23 -5.26
CA ALA A 126 -2.04 0.95 -6.64
C ALA A 126 -1.73 2.25 -7.41
N PRO A 127 -0.72 3.04 -6.97
CA PRO A 127 -0.52 4.42 -7.41
C PRO A 127 -0.14 4.57 -8.90
N LEU A 128 0.28 3.50 -9.56
CA LEU A 128 0.58 3.48 -11.00
C LEU A 128 -0.61 3.03 -11.86
N ALA A 129 -1.68 2.52 -11.26
CA ALA A 129 -2.73 1.86 -12.00
C ALA A 129 -3.76 2.85 -12.54
N SER A 130 -4.09 2.69 -13.82
CA SER A 130 -5.35 3.21 -14.37
C SER A 130 -6.47 2.28 -13.93
N THR A 131 -7.42 2.84 -13.16
CA THR A 131 -8.42 2.04 -12.44
C THR A 131 -9.80 2.19 -13.05
N ALA A 132 -10.36 1.07 -13.51
CA ALA A 132 -11.74 0.95 -13.95
C ALA A 132 -12.59 0.33 -12.83
N PHE A 133 -13.36 1.15 -12.13
CA PHE A 133 -14.24 0.72 -11.05
C PHE A 133 -15.70 0.71 -11.53
N ALA A 134 -16.11 -0.39 -12.14
CA ALA A 134 -17.40 -0.51 -12.80
C ALA A 134 -18.57 -0.32 -11.82
N GLN A 135 -18.53 -1.02 -10.69
CA GLN A 135 -19.58 -1.07 -9.68
C GLN A 135 -19.07 -1.69 -8.38
N GLY A 136 -19.81 -1.51 -7.28
CA GLY A 136 -19.47 -2.03 -5.95
C GLY A 136 -18.96 -0.94 -5.00
N THR A 137 -18.33 -1.38 -3.91
CA THR A 137 -17.81 -0.49 -2.86
C THR A 137 -16.42 -0.93 -2.40
N VAL A 138 -15.45 -0.03 -2.44
CA VAL A 138 -14.22 -0.20 -1.65
C VAL A 138 -14.50 0.36 -0.26
N ASP A 139 -14.52 -0.49 0.75
CA ASP A 139 -14.64 -0.13 2.16
C ASP A 139 -13.23 -0.11 2.78
N GLY A 140 -12.57 1.04 2.64
CA GLY A 140 -11.17 1.28 2.95
C GLY A 140 -10.61 2.45 2.15
N LEU A 141 -9.32 2.71 2.34
CA LEU A 141 -8.53 3.65 1.54
C LEU A 141 -8.33 3.11 0.12
N LEU A 142 -8.55 3.95 -0.89
CA LEU A 142 -8.23 3.67 -2.29
C LEU A 142 -7.28 4.74 -2.83
N VAL A 143 -6.05 4.34 -3.18
CA VAL A 143 -5.06 5.22 -3.82
C VAL A 143 -4.66 4.62 -5.16
N VAL A 144 -4.99 5.33 -6.24
CA VAL A 144 -4.76 4.90 -7.62
C VAL A 144 -4.25 6.07 -8.46
N GLY A 145 -3.65 5.78 -9.62
CA GLY A 145 -3.14 6.81 -10.53
C GLY A 145 -4.27 7.62 -11.16
N ASP A 146 -5.28 6.91 -11.67
CA ASP A 146 -6.55 7.47 -12.13
C ASP A 146 -7.70 6.53 -11.82
N LEU A 147 -8.90 7.09 -11.70
CA LEU A 147 -10.12 6.36 -11.36
C LEU A 147 -11.24 6.76 -12.32
N SER A 148 -11.90 5.76 -12.88
CA SER A 148 -13.07 5.92 -13.74
C SER A 148 -14.14 4.86 -13.41
N GLY A 149 -15.41 5.17 -13.67
CA GLY A 149 -16.53 4.24 -13.46
C GLY A 149 -17.54 4.71 -12.41
N GLY A 150 -18.38 3.78 -11.93
CA GLY A 150 -19.54 4.05 -11.06
C GLY A 150 -19.44 3.43 -9.66
N GLY A 151 -18.30 2.85 -9.29
CA GLY A 151 -18.08 2.31 -7.94
C GLY A 151 -17.93 3.39 -6.87
N HIS A 152 -18.09 2.98 -5.61
CA HIS A 152 -18.07 3.88 -4.45
C HIS A 152 -16.87 3.59 -3.54
N VAL A 153 -16.33 4.61 -2.89
CA VAL A 153 -15.31 4.46 -1.84
C VAL A 153 -15.91 4.93 -0.52
N MET A 154 -15.82 4.10 0.51
CA MET A 154 -16.29 4.37 1.86
C MET A 154 -15.19 4.04 2.88
N GLY A 155 -15.26 4.61 4.09
CA GLY A 155 -14.42 4.15 5.22
C GLY A 155 -12.91 4.41 5.09
N GLY A 156 -12.49 5.47 4.39
CA GLY A 156 -11.10 5.76 3.98
C GLY A 156 -10.05 6.00 5.07
N THR A 157 -9.96 5.16 6.10
CA THR A 157 -8.94 5.23 7.15
C THR A 157 -8.11 3.95 7.16
N PHE A 158 -6.81 4.11 6.88
CA PHE A 158 -5.80 3.11 7.18
C PHE A 158 -5.08 3.53 8.46
N ASN A 159 -5.10 2.68 9.48
CA ASN A 159 -4.51 2.94 10.78
C ASN A 159 -3.15 2.25 10.92
N ALA A 160 -2.13 2.83 10.30
CA ALA A 160 -0.75 2.40 10.53
C ALA A 160 -0.19 3.06 11.77
N HIS A 161 -0.38 2.43 12.93
CA HIS A 161 0.40 2.79 14.12
C HIS A 161 1.92 2.55 13.95
N ALA A 162 2.38 1.88 12.88
CA ALA A 162 3.79 1.47 12.75
C ALA A 162 4.44 1.52 11.35
N ILE A 163 3.81 2.07 10.28
CA ILE A 163 4.54 2.22 9.01
C ILE A 163 5.39 3.49 9.08
N PRO A 164 6.73 3.39 8.98
CA PRO A 164 7.58 4.57 8.94
C PRO A 164 7.28 5.37 7.68
N ASP A 165 7.01 6.67 7.82
CA ASP A 165 6.80 7.55 6.68
C ASP A 165 8.00 7.43 5.71
N PRO A 166 7.78 7.31 4.39
CA PRO A 166 8.84 7.18 3.39
C PRO A 166 9.92 8.25 3.50
N THR A 167 9.52 9.47 3.90
CA THR A 167 10.43 10.59 4.15
C THR A 167 11.41 10.30 5.27
N THR A 168 10.97 9.63 6.34
CA THR A 168 11.80 9.19 7.46
C THR A 168 12.80 8.12 7.02
N VAL A 169 12.39 7.19 6.15
CA VAL A 169 13.27 6.14 5.60
C VAL A 169 14.32 6.73 4.65
N VAL A 170 13.94 7.69 3.80
CA VAL A 170 14.89 8.42 2.93
C VAL A 170 15.86 9.27 3.75
N LEU A 171 15.40 9.96 4.81
CA LEU A 171 16.27 10.72 5.70
C LEU A 171 17.26 9.82 6.47
N LEU A 172 16.83 8.65 6.93
CA LEU A 172 17.69 7.66 7.59
C LEU A 172 18.72 7.08 6.62
N GLY A 173 18.31 6.79 5.38
CA GLY A 173 19.20 6.29 4.32
C GLY A 173 20.28 7.30 3.92
N LEU A 174 19.95 8.59 3.82
CA LEU A 174 20.91 9.64 3.52
C LEU A 174 21.77 10.02 4.74
N GLY A 175 21.20 10.05 5.94
CA GLY A 175 21.90 10.37 7.18
C GLY A 175 22.97 9.34 7.56
N GLY A 176 22.70 8.05 7.35
CA GLY A 176 23.66 6.96 7.58
C GLY A 176 24.90 7.04 6.68
N VAL A 177 24.72 7.42 5.41
CA VAL A 177 25.82 7.55 4.43
C VAL A 177 26.71 8.75 4.76
N VAL A 178 26.13 9.88 5.21
CA VAL A 178 26.90 11.08 5.59
C VAL A 178 27.74 10.86 6.86
N LEU A 179 27.20 10.13 7.85
CA LEU A 179 27.94 9.83 9.09
C LEU A 179 29.10 8.85 8.84
N LEU A 180 28.93 7.85 7.97
CA LEU A 180 30.01 6.92 7.59
C LEU A 180 31.09 7.59 6.73
N GLY A 181 30.72 8.54 5.86
CA GLY A 181 31.66 9.31 5.05
C GLY A 181 32.54 10.27 5.86
N ARG A 182 32.00 10.86 6.94
CA ARG A 182 32.78 11.72 7.84
C ARG A 182 33.78 10.96 8.70
N ARG A 183 33.45 9.73 9.13
CA ARG A 183 34.36 8.92 9.95
C ARG A 183 35.61 8.46 9.19
N LYS A 184 35.48 8.08 7.91
CA LYS A 184 36.63 7.71 7.06
C LYS A 184 37.58 8.89 6.79
N ARG A 185 37.09 10.12 6.68
CA ARG A 185 37.94 11.32 6.49
C ARG A 185 38.72 11.75 7.74
N LEU A 186 38.24 11.39 8.93
CA LEU A 186 38.94 11.72 10.18
C LEU A 186 40.05 10.71 10.52
N LEU A 187 39.88 9.42 10.19
CA LEU A 187 40.93 8.41 10.38
C LEU A 187 42.12 8.56 9.43
N ASN A 188 41.93 9.13 8.24
CA ASN A 188 43.02 9.34 7.27
C ASN A 188 43.86 10.62 7.52
N ARG A 189 43.61 11.37 8.61
CA ARG A 189 44.41 12.56 8.96
C ARG A 189 45.43 12.34 10.09
N HIS A 190 45.60 11.11 10.56
CA HIS A 190 46.59 10.75 11.58
C HIS A 190 47.75 9.87 11.09
N THR A 191 47.94 9.77 9.77
CA THR A 191 49.15 9.19 9.15
C THR A 191 49.65 10.10 8.05
N ALA A 192 50.31 11.18 8.44
CA ALA A 192 51.23 11.97 7.63
C ALA A 192 52.27 12.61 8.56
#